data_AF-A0AA36AP32-F1
#
_entry.id   AF-A0AA36AP32-F1
#
_cell.length_a   1.000
_cell.length_b   1.000
_cell.length_c   1.000
_cell.angle_alpha   90.00
_cell.angle_beta   90.00
_cell.angle_gamma   90.00
#
_symmetry.space_group_name_H-M   'P 1'
#
loop_
_entity.id
_entity.type
_entity.pdbx_description
1 polymer ?
#
loop_
_entity_poly.entity_id
_entity_poly.type
_entity_poly.pdbx_seq_one_letter_code
_entity_poly.pdbx_strand_id
1 'polypeptide(L)'
;MYYVFAYHVIPTSEPRLQGSHSVLNGTPGLVVMPVDTDGLIYYKVKDMHNAAPYISMIDRELKEKHGIECHDDGTCNILADKADYVKHLKRSALFPNNSLCNKKTNFGFSIGKPCFIVRVNKVYNWKPEPYTSLSDIPSEFPKYRYHKNFIGIYCYGLDSPDKDNLGRIVYMPISGIPFEFFPYLNQKHYVSAFTWIQLIVWHD
;
A
#
# COMPACT_ATOMS: atom_id res chain seq x y z
N MET A 1 -29.25 29.87 36.21
CA MET A 1 -28.34 28.80 35.76
C MET A 1 -28.34 28.86 34.23
N TYR A 2 -27.22 29.23 33.62
CA TYR A 2 -27.12 29.36 32.16
C TYR A 2 -26.48 28.10 31.59
N TYR A 3 -27.14 27.53 30.59
CA TYR A 3 -26.62 26.41 29.82
C TYR A 3 -26.27 26.92 28.44
N VAL A 4 -25.01 26.78 28.06
CA VAL A 4 -24.52 27.08 26.72
C VAL A 4 -24.36 25.74 26.00
N PHE A 5 -25.06 25.60 24.87
CA PHE A 5 -24.92 24.45 23.99
C PHE A 5 -24.29 24.92 22.69
N ALA A 6 -23.22 24.24 22.27
CA ALA A 6 -22.72 24.35 20.91
C ALA A 6 -23.25 23.15 20.13
N TYR A 7 -23.99 23.40 19.05
CA TYR A 7 -24.34 22.37 18.09
C TYR A 7 -23.62 22.64 16.77
N HIS A 8 -23.16 21.58 16.12
CA HIS A 8 -22.51 21.64 14.82
C HIS A 8 -23.25 20.75 13.85
N VAL A 9 -23.68 21.31 12.72
CA VAL A 9 -24.22 20.54 11.60
C VAL A 9 -23.04 20.19 10.71
N ILE A 10 -22.61 18.93 10.77
CA ILE A 10 -21.48 18.42 9.98
C ILE A 10 -22.07 17.59 8.84
N PRO A 11 -21.82 17.96 7.57
CA PRO A 11 -22.20 17.13 6.44
C PRO A 11 -21.62 15.73 6.58
N THR A 12 -22.40 14.68 6.30
CA THR A 12 -21.90 13.30 6.33
C THR A 12 -21.01 12.97 5.13
N SER A 13 -21.04 13.81 4.09
CA SER A 13 -20.28 13.63 2.86
C SER A 13 -18.82 14.01 3.00
N GLU A 14 -18.46 14.95 3.87
CA GLU A 14 -17.11 15.50 3.95
C GLU A 14 -16.71 15.92 5.38
N PRO A 15 -15.43 15.79 5.74
CA PRO A 15 -14.95 16.28 7.03
C PRO A 15 -14.91 17.81 7.05
N ARG A 16 -15.21 18.39 8.22
CA ARG A 16 -15.20 19.84 8.42
C ARG A 16 -13.82 20.48 8.25
N LEU A 17 -12.76 19.78 8.67
CA LEU A 17 -11.38 20.24 8.57
C LEU A 17 -10.65 19.43 7.50
N GLN A 18 -10.13 20.13 6.49
CA GLN A 18 -9.49 19.55 5.31
C GLN A 18 -8.16 20.25 5.04
N GLY A 19 -7.30 19.61 4.24
CA GLY A 19 -6.01 20.18 3.84
C GLY A 19 -5.17 20.59 5.05
N SER A 20 -4.61 21.81 5.00
CA SER A 20 -3.76 22.37 6.05
C SER A 20 -4.47 22.60 7.39
N HIS A 21 -5.80 22.63 7.40
CA HIS A 21 -6.61 22.76 8.62
C HIS A 21 -6.89 21.42 9.29
N SER A 22 -6.57 20.29 8.64
CA SER A 22 -6.68 18.97 9.23
C SER A 22 -5.51 18.66 10.15
N VAL A 23 -5.69 17.71 11.08
CA VAL A 23 -4.61 17.18 11.94
C VAL A 23 -3.44 16.61 11.12
N LEU A 24 -3.71 16.16 9.90
CA LEU A 24 -2.74 15.62 8.97
C LEU A 24 -2.00 16.70 8.17
N ASN A 25 -2.39 17.97 8.31
CA ASN A 25 -1.89 19.10 7.52
C ASN A 25 -1.88 18.82 6.00
N GLY A 26 -2.88 18.05 5.52
CA GLY A 26 -3.03 17.70 4.11
C GLY A 26 -2.02 16.67 3.59
N THR A 27 -1.17 16.10 4.44
CA THR A 27 -0.17 15.08 4.04
C THR A 27 -0.68 13.69 4.41
N PRO A 28 -0.92 12.79 3.45
CA PRO A 28 -1.36 11.45 3.78
C PRO A 28 -0.20 10.62 4.35
N GLY A 29 -0.54 9.74 5.30
CA GLY A 29 0.40 8.74 5.78
C GLY A 29 0.58 7.59 4.78
N LEU A 30 1.75 6.97 4.82
CA LEU A 30 2.03 5.70 4.12
C LEU A 30 1.77 4.53 5.08
N VAL A 31 1.10 3.50 4.59
CA VAL A 31 0.84 2.26 5.32
C VAL A 31 1.56 1.13 4.60
N VAL A 32 2.30 0.35 5.37
CA VAL A 32 3.00 -0.86 4.92
C VAL A 32 2.43 -2.04 5.70
N MET A 33 2.10 -3.10 4.98
CA MET A 33 1.56 -4.35 5.53
C MET A 33 2.34 -5.53 4.96
N PRO A 34 2.63 -6.59 5.73
CA PRO A 34 2.28 -6.76 7.14
C PRO A 34 3.13 -5.85 8.03
N VAL A 35 2.73 -5.70 9.28
CA VAL A 35 3.43 -4.92 10.30
C VAL A 35 3.40 -5.68 11.63
N ASP A 36 4.46 -5.56 12.40
CA ASP A 36 4.56 -6.12 13.75
C ASP A 36 4.44 -4.99 14.80
N THR A 37 4.11 -5.30 16.06
CA THR A 37 3.99 -4.31 17.12
C THR A 37 5.30 -3.56 17.37
N ASP A 38 6.42 -4.25 17.23
CA ASP A 38 7.75 -3.68 17.43
C ASP A 38 8.36 -3.15 16.12
N GLY A 39 7.60 -3.21 15.01
CA GLY A 39 8.06 -2.82 13.68
C GLY A 39 9.00 -3.82 13.00
N LEU A 40 9.37 -4.92 13.68
CA LEU A 40 10.25 -5.96 13.15
C LEU A 40 9.44 -7.17 12.66
N ILE A 41 9.63 -7.55 11.40
CA ILE A 41 9.10 -8.81 10.87
C ILE A 41 10.19 -9.86 10.94
N TYR A 42 9.96 -10.89 11.75
CA TYR A 42 10.90 -11.99 11.95
C TYR A 42 10.24 -13.34 11.70
N TYR A 43 10.81 -14.13 10.79
CA TYR A 43 10.35 -15.48 10.51
C TYR A 43 11.47 -16.36 9.97
N LYS A 44 11.25 -17.68 9.95
CA LYS A 44 12.17 -18.66 9.38
C LYS A 44 11.50 -19.34 8.20
N VAL A 45 12.20 -19.43 7.07
CA VAL A 45 11.66 -20.09 5.87
C VAL A 45 11.36 -21.58 6.12
N LYS A 46 12.20 -22.26 6.91
CA LYS A 46 12.03 -23.66 7.28
C LYS A 46 10.94 -23.90 8.34
N ASP A 47 10.52 -22.85 9.04
CA ASP A 47 9.52 -22.91 10.12
C ASP A 47 8.57 -21.71 10.01
N MET A 48 7.46 -21.94 9.32
CA MET A 48 6.50 -20.90 8.95
C MET A 48 5.53 -20.53 10.07
N HIS A 49 5.69 -21.06 11.29
CA HIS A 49 4.82 -20.75 12.42
C HIS A 49 4.75 -19.24 12.69
N ASN A 50 5.91 -18.58 12.77
CA ASN A 50 6.00 -17.14 13.00
C ASN A 50 5.62 -16.29 11.78
N ALA A 51 5.60 -16.88 10.57
CA ALA A 51 5.15 -16.18 9.36
C ALA A 51 3.62 -16.14 9.21
N ALA A 52 2.91 -17.10 9.83
CA ALA A 52 1.47 -17.26 9.67
C ALA A 52 0.64 -16.00 10.04
N PRO A 53 0.96 -15.23 11.09
CA PRO A 53 0.26 -13.98 11.39
C PRO A 53 0.43 -12.94 10.27
N TYR A 54 1.65 -12.78 9.75
CA TYR A 54 1.96 -11.83 8.68
C TYR A 54 1.24 -12.18 7.37
N ILE A 55 1.23 -13.45 7.00
CA ILE A 55 0.50 -13.96 5.83
C ILE A 55 -1.00 -13.65 5.97
N SER A 56 -1.55 -13.93 7.16
CA SER A 56 -2.97 -13.70 7.46
C SER A 56 -3.33 -12.21 7.44
N MET A 57 -2.42 -11.32 7.83
CA MET A 57 -2.61 -9.87 7.72
C MET A 57 -2.71 -9.42 6.26
N ILE A 58 -1.90 -9.98 5.37
CA ILE A 58 -1.95 -9.69 3.92
C ILE A 58 -3.29 -10.17 3.34
N ASP A 59 -3.69 -11.42 3.61
CA ASP A 59 -4.96 -11.95 3.13
C ASP A 59 -6.15 -11.11 3.59
N ARG A 60 -6.15 -10.73 4.88
CA ARG A 60 -7.21 -9.91 5.45
C ARG A 60 -7.26 -8.53 4.79
N GLU A 61 -6.11 -7.89 4.55
CA GLU A 61 -6.05 -6.59 3.87
C GLU A 61 -6.64 -6.71 2.44
N LEU A 62 -6.21 -7.71 1.68
CA LEU A 62 -6.72 -7.97 0.32
C LEU A 62 -8.24 -8.20 0.32
N LYS A 63 -8.74 -9.05 1.21
CA LYS A 63 -10.17 -9.40 1.27
C LYS A 63 -11.03 -8.24 1.75
N GLU A 64 -10.70 -7.68 2.92
CA GLU A 64 -11.54 -6.69 3.59
C GLU A 64 -11.42 -5.31 2.95
N LYS A 65 -10.19 -4.84 2.66
CA LYS A 65 -9.98 -3.49 2.12
C LYS A 65 -10.06 -3.43 0.61
N HIS A 66 -9.65 -4.49 -0.08
CA HIS A 66 -9.57 -4.50 -1.54
C HIS A 66 -10.59 -5.39 -2.25
N GLY A 67 -11.31 -6.24 -1.52
CA GLY A 67 -12.29 -7.14 -2.14
C GLY A 67 -11.66 -8.21 -3.01
N ILE A 68 -10.44 -8.62 -2.69
CA ILE A 68 -9.65 -9.57 -3.43
C ILE A 68 -9.45 -10.80 -2.56
N GLU A 69 -9.82 -11.97 -3.07
CA GLU A 69 -9.62 -13.25 -2.40
C GLU A 69 -8.62 -14.08 -3.20
N CYS A 70 -7.49 -14.41 -2.58
CA CYS A 70 -6.44 -15.22 -3.18
C CYS A 70 -6.51 -16.67 -2.70
N HIS A 71 -6.23 -17.60 -3.61
CA HIS A 71 -6.36 -19.05 -3.42
C HIS A 71 -4.99 -19.72 -3.47
N ASP A 72 -4.86 -20.90 -2.86
CA ASP A 72 -3.58 -21.60 -2.71
C ASP A 72 -2.88 -21.96 -4.04
N ASP A 73 -3.61 -21.98 -5.15
CA ASP A 73 -3.06 -22.14 -6.50
C ASP A 73 -2.32 -20.89 -7.02
N GLY A 74 -2.39 -19.78 -6.29
CA GLY A 74 -1.79 -18.48 -6.61
C GLY A 74 -2.72 -17.56 -7.40
N THR A 75 -3.94 -17.99 -7.72
CA THR A 75 -4.94 -17.14 -8.37
C THR A 75 -5.63 -16.25 -7.35
N CYS A 76 -6.10 -15.08 -7.79
CA CYS A 76 -6.89 -14.17 -6.95
C CYS A 76 -8.15 -13.73 -7.69
N ASN A 77 -9.29 -13.74 -7.03
CA ASN A 77 -10.57 -13.34 -7.59
C ASN A 77 -11.07 -12.06 -6.92
N ILE A 78 -11.74 -11.23 -7.71
CA ILE A 78 -12.44 -10.06 -7.19
C ILE A 78 -13.79 -10.55 -6.69
N LEU A 79 -14.12 -10.22 -5.45
CA LEU A 79 -15.40 -10.60 -4.84
C LEU A 79 -16.56 -9.92 -5.60
N ALA A 80 -17.63 -10.68 -5.86
CA ALA A 80 -18.72 -10.27 -6.76
C ALA A 80 -19.46 -9.01 -6.29
N ASP A 81 -19.62 -8.84 -4.98
CA ASP A 81 -20.20 -7.65 -4.34
C ASP A 81 -19.33 -6.40 -4.51
N LYS A 82 -18.05 -6.59 -4.84
CA LYS A 82 -17.06 -5.54 -5.09
C LYS A 82 -16.62 -5.44 -6.55
N ALA A 83 -17.17 -6.27 -7.44
CA ALA A 83 -16.74 -6.36 -8.83
C ALA A 83 -16.83 -5.02 -9.56
N ASP A 84 -17.93 -4.28 -9.39
CA ASP A 84 -18.13 -2.98 -10.04
C ASP A 84 -17.19 -1.89 -9.53
N TYR A 85 -16.73 -1.98 -8.28
CA TYR A 85 -15.86 -0.99 -7.64
C TYR A 85 -14.38 -1.27 -7.88
N VAL A 86 -14.04 -2.54 -8.03
CA VAL A 86 -12.69 -3.01 -8.36
C VAL A 86 -12.47 -3.01 -9.87
N LYS A 87 -13.48 -2.80 -10.72
CA LYS A 87 -13.32 -2.60 -12.18
C LYS A 87 -12.29 -1.51 -12.53
N HIS A 88 -12.16 -0.48 -11.70
CA HIS A 88 -11.14 0.57 -11.86
C HIS A 88 -9.73 0.08 -11.52
N LEU A 89 -9.61 -0.93 -10.66
CA LEU A 89 -8.35 -1.61 -10.37
C LEU A 89 -8.12 -2.64 -11.46
N LYS A 90 -7.34 -2.28 -12.48
CA LYS A 90 -6.89 -3.27 -13.48
C LYS A 90 -6.19 -4.40 -12.72
N ARG A 91 -6.73 -5.63 -12.81
CA ARG A 91 -6.18 -6.82 -12.14
C ARG A 91 -4.68 -7.01 -12.43
N SER A 92 -4.24 -6.68 -13.64
CA SER A 92 -2.82 -6.68 -14.05
C SER A 92 -1.97 -5.60 -13.38
N ALA A 93 -2.57 -4.49 -12.94
CA ALA A 93 -1.90 -3.47 -12.14
C ALA A 93 -1.75 -3.90 -10.67
N LEU A 94 -2.65 -4.75 -10.18
CA LEU A 94 -2.64 -5.27 -8.81
C LEU A 94 -1.74 -6.50 -8.63
N PHE A 95 -1.70 -7.39 -9.61
CA PHE A 95 -0.86 -8.59 -9.59
C PHE A 95 -0.15 -8.69 -10.93
N PRO A 96 1.15 -8.36 -10.99
CA PRO A 96 1.93 -8.61 -12.18
C PRO A 96 1.90 -10.11 -12.50
N ASN A 97 1.83 -10.44 -13.79
CA ASN A 97 1.95 -11.83 -14.22
C ASN A 97 3.25 -12.43 -13.67
N ASN A 98 3.17 -13.64 -13.13
CA ASN A 98 4.29 -14.37 -12.52
C ASN A 98 4.89 -13.70 -11.26
N SER A 99 4.20 -12.73 -10.64
CA SER A 99 4.62 -12.22 -9.33
C SER A 99 4.61 -13.34 -8.29
N LEU A 100 5.63 -13.34 -7.42
CA LEU A 100 5.72 -14.21 -6.25
C LEU A 100 4.95 -13.64 -5.05
N CYS A 101 4.26 -12.51 -5.20
CA CYS A 101 3.35 -11.97 -4.19
C CYS A 101 1.97 -12.61 -4.32
N ASN A 102 1.92 -13.94 -4.18
CA ASN A 102 0.72 -14.74 -4.33
C ASN A 102 0.60 -15.78 -3.21
N LYS A 103 -0.59 -16.33 -3.03
CA LYS A 103 -0.88 -17.27 -1.94
C LYS A 103 -0.14 -18.61 -2.08
N LYS A 104 0.13 -19.09 -3.30
CA LYS A 104 0.95 -20.30 -3.56
C LYS A 104 2.34 -20.26 -2.91
N THR A 105 2.94 -19.07 -2.81
CA THR A 105 4.25 -18.86 -2.16
C THR A 105 4.12 -18.21 -0.78
N ASN A 106 2.91 -18.19 -0.22
CA ASN A 106 2.59 -17.44 0.99
C ASN A 106 3.08 -15.99 0.92
N PHE A 107 2.79 -15.31 -0.19
CA PHE A 107 3.26 -13.95 -0.50
C PHE A 107 4.78 -13.81 -0.40
N GLY A 108 5.51 -14.81 -0.94
CA GLY A 108 6.96 -14.85 -0.93
C GLY A 108 7.61 -15.27 0.39
N PHE A 109 6.86 -15.43 1.48
CA PHE A 109 7.43 -15.85 2.76
C PHE A 109 8.04 -17.26 2.69
N SER A 110 7.40 -18.21 1.98
CA SER A 110 7.90 -19.59 1.92
C SER A 110 9.21 -19.78 1.14
N ILE A 111 9.66 -18.72 0.45
CA ILE A 111 10.90 -18.72 -0.34
C ILE A 111 11.91 -17.67 0.16
N GLY A 112 11.67 -17.08 1.33
CA GLY A 112 12.58 -16.07 1.91
C GLY A 112 12.60 -14.73 1.17
N LYS A 113 11.59 -14.46 0.33
CA LYS A 113 11.50 -13.24 -0.50
C LYS A 113 10.14 -12.56 -0.25
N PRO A 114 9.88 -12.07 0.99
CA PRO A 114 8.55 -11.68 1.44
C PRO A 114 8.05 -10.45 0.69
N CYS A 115 6.73 -10.41 0.51
CA CYS A 115 6.01 -9.31 -0.12
C CYS A 115 5.27 -8.45 0.90
N PHE A 116 5.17 -7.17 0.56
CA PHE A 116 4.53 -6.13 1.34
C PHE A 116 3.54 -5.36 0.47
N ILE A 117 2.38 -5.07 1.04
CA ILE A 117 1.40 -4.14 0.50
C ILE A 117 1.76 -2.74 1.00
N VAL A 118 1.90 -1.79 0.08
CA VAL A 118 2.07 -0.38 0.41
C VAL A 118 0.90 0.41 -0.13
N ARG A 119 0.26 1.20 0.73
CA ARG A 119 -0.87 2.07 0.35
C ARG A 119 -0.79 3.41 1.05
N VAL A 120 -1.51 4.38 0.50
CA VAL A 120 -1.66 5.71 1.08
C VAL A 120 -2.94 5.76 1.91
N ASN A 121 -2.91 6.44 3.06
CA ASN A 121 -4.10 6.65 3.89
C ASN A 121 -5.15 7.49 3.15
N LYS A 122 -6.43 7.22 3.44
CA LYS A 122 -7.56 7.93 2.85
C LYS A 122 -7.63 9.35 3.41
N VAL A 123 -7.20 10.33 2.63
CA VAL A 123 -7.38 11.76 2.95
C VAL A 123 -8.43 12.33 2.00
N TYR A 124 -9.47 12.92 2.57
CA TYR A 124 -10.58 13.49 1.80
C TYR A 124 -10.08 14.59 0.86
N ASN A 125 -10.49 14.51 -0.40
CA ASN A 125 -10.16 15.42 -1.49
C ASN A 125 -8.64 15.64 -1.73
N TRP A 126 -7.78 14.77 -1.19
CA TRP A 126 -6.35 14.84 -1.45
C TRP A 126 -6.03 14.26 -2.83
N LYS A 127 -5.22 14.99 -3.59
CA LYS A 127 -4.73 14.57 -4.91
C LYS A 127 -3.20 14.63 -4.89
N PRO A 128 -2.52 13.57 -5.37
CA PRO A 128 -1.09 13.64 -5.57
C PRO A 128 -0.77 14.61 -6.72
N GLU A 129 0.33 15.34 -6.57
CA GLU A 129 0.84 16.27 -7.57
C GLU A 129 2.20 15.77 -8.08
N PRO A 130 2.45 15.78 -9.40
CA PRO A 130 3.73 15.37 -9.93
C PRO A 130 4.79 16.45 -9.72
N TYR A 131 6.06 16.05 -9.67
CA TYR A 131 7.17 16.99 -9.71
C TYR A 131 7.18 17.76 -11.04
N THR A 132 7.45 19.06 -10.98
CA THR A 132 7.52 19.96 -12.14
C THR A 132 8.71 19.66 -13.04
N SER A 133 9.85 19.30 -12.46
CA SER A 133 11.08 18.96 -13.15
C SER A 133 11.72 17.69 -12.57
N LEU A 134 12.52 16.99 -13.40
CA LEU A 134 13.34 15.86 -12.94
C LEU A 134 14.44 16.27 -11.96
N SER A 135 14.73 17.57 -11.83
CA SER A 135 15.61 18.13 -10.81
C SER A 135 14.97 18.18 -9.42
N ASP A 136 13.65 18.23 -9.36
CA ASP A 136 12.89 18.39 -8.10
C ASP A 136 12.67 17.04 -7.42
N ILE A 137 12.89 15.95 -8.15
CA ILE A 137 12.84 14.59 -7.65
C ILE A 137 14.04 14.37 -6.71
N PRO A 138 13.83 13.81 -5.49
CA PRO A 138 14.90 13.47 -4.57
C PRO A 138 16.02 12.68 -5.25
N SER A 139 17.27 13.03 -4.96
CA SER A 139 18.45 12.47 -5.63
C SER A 139 18.59 10.96 -5.46
N GLU A 140 18.09 10.46 -4.33
CA GLU A 140 18.04 9.06 -3.90
C GLU A 140 16.95 8.29 -4.65
N PHE A 141 15.93 8.98 -5.16
CA PHE A 141 14.86 8.34 -5.90
C PHE A 141 15.35 7.92 -7.29
N PRO A 142 15.23 6.63 -7.67
CA PRO A 142 15.67 6.15 -8.98
C PRO A 142 14.84 6.77 -10.11
N LYS A 143 15.43 7.73 -10.84
CA LYS A 143 14.75 8.54 -11.88
C LYS A 143 14.08 7.71 -12.97
N TYR A 144 14.61 6.54 -13.31
CA TYR A 144 14.00 5.63 -14.30
C TYR A 144 12.63 5.06 -13.85
N ARG A 145 12.29 5.14 -12.56
CA ARG A 145 10.99 4.74 -12.02
C ARG A 145 9.98 5.86 -11.97
N TYR A 146 10.42 7.10 -12.17
CA TYR A 146 9.54 8.24 -12.08
C TYR A 146 8.53 8.23 -13.22
N HIS A 147 7.26 8.45 -12.89
CA HIS A 147 6.20 8.68 -13.86
C HIS A 147 5.21 9.70 -13.31
N LYS A 148 4.90 10.75 -14.07
CA LYS A 148 4.07 11.90 -13.66
C LYS A 148 2.62 11.58 -13.24
N ASN A 149 2.19 10.34 -13.36
CA ASN A 149 0.83 9.88 -13.03
C ASN A 149 0.86 8.82 -11.92
N PHE A 150 1.97 8.70 -11.20
CA PHE A 150 2.17 7.70 -10.17
C PHE A 150 2.82 8.31 -8.94
N ILE A 151 2.38 7.85 -7.78
CA ILE A 151 3.03 8.09 -6.51
C ILE A 151 4.21 7.13 -6.45
N GLY A 152 5.42 7.68 -6.64
CA GLY A 152 6.66 6.91 -6.52
C GLY A 152 6.92 6.50 -5.07
N ILE A 153 7.17 5.21 -4.86
CA ILE A 153 7.61 4.68 -3.56
C ILE A 153 9.10 4.35 -3.64
N TYR A 154 9.84 4.72 -2.60
CA TYR A 154 11.26 4.41 -2.45
C TYR A 154 11.52 3.90 -1.03
N CYS A 155 12.27 2.81 -0.94
CA CYS A 155 12.61 2.13 0.31
C CYS A 155 14.12 2.05 0.39
N TYR A 156 14.66 2.32 1.57
CA TYR A 156 16.10 2.34 1.83
C TYR A 156 16.36 1.86 3.26
N GLY A 157 17.57 1.34 3.51
CA GLY A 157 18.00 0.95 4.85
C GLY A 157 18.28 2.19 5.69
N LEU A 158 17.92 2.15 6.98
CA LEU A 158 18.10 3.29 7.88
C LEU A 158 19.59 3.58 8.09
N ASP A 159 20.33 2.56 8.54
CA ASP A 159 21.76 2.66 8.83
C ASP A 159 22.63 1.91 7.82
N SER A 160 23.96 2.04 7.92
CA SER A 160 24.90 1.36 7.00
C SER A 160 24.68 -0.16 6.93
N PRO A 161 24.52 -0.89 8.06
CA PRO A 161 24.27 -2.33 8.01
C PRO A 161 22.95 -2.66 7.33
N ASP A 162 21.91 -1.85 7.52
CA ASP A 162 20.63 -2.08 6.86
C ASP A 162 20.75 -1.88 5.35
N LYS A 163 21.47 -0.84 4.90
CA LYS A 163 21.70 -0.58 3.49
C LYS A 163 22.45 -1.72 2.82
N ASP A 164 23.44 -2.28 3.51
CA ASP A 164 24.24 -3.41 3.01
C ASP A 164 23.41 -4.71 2.95
N ASN A 165 22.49 -4.92 3.90
CA ASN A 165 21.71 -6.15 4.01
C ASN A 165 20.34 -6.13 3.30
N LEU A 166 19.79 -4.95 2.98
CA LEU A 166 18.42 -4.79 2.44
C LEU A 166 18.18 -5.56 1.14
N GLY A 167 19.23 -5.75 0.34
CA GLY A 167 19.10 -6.48 -0.91
C GLY A 167 18.51 -5.67 -2.05
N ARG A 168 18.06 -6.38 -3.07
CA ARG A 168 17.32 -5.79 -4.19
C ARG A 168 15.84 -5.71 -3.81
N ILE A 169 15.23 -4.56 -4.07
CA ILE A 169 13.79 -4.38 -3.89
C ILE A 169 13.10 -4.37 -5.26
N VAL A 170 12.06 -5.18 -5.40
CA VAL A 170 11.19 -5.21 -6.58
C VAL A 170 9.89 -4.50 -6.23
N TYR A 171 9.46 -3.56 -7.05
CA TYR A 171 8.18 -2.87 -6.86
C TYR A 171 7.27 -3.13 -8.04
N MET A 172 5.99 -3.26 -7.73
CA MET A 172 5.01 -3.84 -8.61
C MET A 172 3.70 -3.02 -8.50
N PRO A 173 3.41 -2.14 -9.48
CA PRO A 173 4.23 -1.82 -10.65
C PRO A 173 5.47 -0.98 -10.29
N ILE A 174 6.43 -0.91 -11.23
CA ILE A 174 7.71 -0.24 -10.99
C ILE A 174 7.57 1.27 -10.69
N SER A 175 6.52 1.92 -11.21
CA SER A 175 6.28 3.35 -11.01
C SER A 175 5.57 3.67 -9.69
N GLY A 176 5.03 2.68 -8.98
CA GLY A 176 4.29 2.87 -7.72
C GLY A 176 2.77 2.92 -7.89
N ILE A 177 2.09 3.83 -7.18
CA ILE A 177 0.61 3.83 -7.11
C ILE A 177 0.02 4.81 -8.13
N PRO A 178 -0.86 4.40 -9.05
CA PRO A 178 -1.45 5.31 -10.04
C PRO A 178 -2.30 6.42 -9.42
N PHE A 179 -2.25 7.63 -10.01
CA PHE A 179 -3.03 8.78 -9.57
C PHE A 179 -4.54 8.62 -9.82
N GLU A 180 -4.95 7.75 -10.75
CA GLU A 180 -6.36 7.53 -11.14
C GLU A 180 -7.26 7.08 -9.98
N PHE A 181 -6.68 6.58 -8.89
CA PHE A 181 -7.39 6.16 -7.69
C PHE A 181 -7.64 7.29 -6.68
N PHE A 182 -7.20 8.51 -6.98
CA PHE A 182 -7.37 9.69 -6.15
C PHE A 182 -8.18 10.76 -6.91
N PRO A 183 -8.94 11.60 -6.20
CA PRO A 183 -9.06 11.69 -4.73
C PRO A 183 -10.07 10.71 -4.13
N TYR A 184 -9.98 10.55 -2.81
CA TYR A 184 -11.06 10.00 -2.00
C TYR A 184 -12.06 11.10 -1.66
N LEU A 185 -13.34 10.92 -2.04
CA LEU A 185 -14.43 11.87 -1.84
C LEU A 185 -15.56 11.27 -1.00
N ASN A 186 -15.24 10.30 -0.14
CA ASN A 186 -16.24 9.52 0.62
C ASN A 186 -17.25 8.76 -0.26
N GLN A 187 -16.87 8.46 -1.51
CA GLN A 187 -17.68 7.68 -2.43
C GLN A 187 -17.87 6.26 -1.88
N LYS A 188 -19.10 5.76 -1.99
CA LYS A 188 -19.46 4.42 -1.53
C LYS A 188 -18.58 3.38 -2.22
N HIS A 189 -18.12 2.40 -1.46
CA HIS A 189 -17.29 1.29 -1.96
C HIS A 189 -15.93 1.73 -2.56
N TYR A 190 -15.40 2.88 -2.16
CA TYR A 190 -14.05 3.28 -2.52
C TYR A 190 -13.00 2.25 -2.05
N VAL A 191 -12.25 1.71 -3.01
CA VAL A 191 -11.09 0.86 -2.78
C VAL A 191 -9.83 1.69 -2.95
N SER A 192 -9.05 1.83 -1.87
CA SER A 192 -7.73 2.46 -1.94
C SER A 192 -6.81 1.64 -2.83
N ALA A 193 -6.05 2.30 -3.69
CA ALA A 193 -5.00 1.63 -4.42
C ALA A 193 -3.80 1.31 -3.52
N PHE A 194 -3.13 0.24 -3.89
CA PHE A 194 -1.91 -0.22 -3.25
C PHE A 194 -0.92 -0.69 -4.32
N THR A 195 0.33 -0.87 -3.92
CA THR A 195 1.39 -1.47 -4.72
C THR A 195 2.08 -2.56 -3.91
N TRP A 196 2.62 -3.56 -4.61
CA TRP A 196 3.44 -4.58 -3.98
C TRP A 196 4.91 -4.14 -3.95
N ILE A 197 5.56 -4.48 -2.87
CA ILE A 197 7.01 -4.43 -2.72
C ILE A 197 7.48 -5.82 -2.33
N GLN A 198 8.50 -6.34 -2.98
CA GLN A 198 9.12 -7.61 -2.65
C GLN A 198 10.58 -7.41 -2.34
N LEU A 199 11.01 -7.96 -1.20
CA LEU A 199 12.41 -7.99 -0.82
C LEU A 199 13.07 -9.22 -1.47
N ILE A 200 14.19 -9.00 -2.16
CA ILE A 200 15.04 -10.04 -2.74
C ILE A 200 16.39 -9.96 -2.03
N VAL A 201 16.57 -10.81 -1.01
CA VAL A 201 17.81 -10.89 -0.24
C VAL A 201 18.92 -11.53 -1.08
N TRP A 202 20.16 -11.08 -0.93
CA TRP A 202 21.35 -11.47 -1.72
C TRP A 202 21.85 -12.92 -1.53
N HIS A 203 21.10 -13.80 -0.89
CA HIS A 203 21.52 -15.19 -0.69
C HIS A 203 20.74 -16.11 -1.64
N ASP A 204 21.27 -16.27 -2.85
CA ASP A 204 21.07 -17.48 -3.67
C ASP A 204 22.19 -18.48 -3.37
#